data_AF-A0A7X9JG17-F1
#
_entry.id   AF-A0A7X9JG17-F1
#
_cell.length_a   1.000
_cell.length_b   1.000
_cell.length_c   1.000
_cell.angle_alpha   90.00
_cell.angle_beta   90.00
_cell.angle_gamma   90.00
#
_symmetry.space_group_name_H-M   'P 1'
#
loop_
_entity.id
_entity.type
_entity.pdbx_description
1 polymer ?
#
loop_
_entity_poly.entity_id
_entity_poly.type
_entity_poly.pdbx_seq_one_letter_code
_entity_poly.pdbx_strand_id
1 'polypeptide(L)'
;PGTKYFHIHIPCPPGWGYDPRYGIKIGRLAVETGYYDLYEIVNGEFRLTAASEKLIEKRKLTPVREYFRAQSRFRILTDEQINEIQRQIDMKWDGYYKKGE
;
A
#
# COMPACT_ATOMS: atom_id res chain seq x y z
N PRO A 1 -9.58 20.11 19.54
CA PRO A 1 -8.64 19.58 20.55
C PRO A 1 -9.05 18.17 20.95
N GLY A 2 -8.15 17.18 20.91
CA GLY A 2 -8.49 15.79 21.17
C GLY A 2 -7.40 14.84 20.69
N THR A 3 -7.56 13.55 20.99
CA THR A 3 -6.66 12.49 20.56
C THR A 3 -6.58 12.41 19.05
N LYS A 4 -5.36 12.31 18.53
CA LYS A 4 -5.08 12.06 17.11
C LYS A 4 -4.36 10.73 17.00
N TYR A 5 -4.71 9.96 15.99
CA TYR A 5 -4.07 8.69 15.68
C TYR A 5 -3.36 8.79 14.34
N PHE A 6 -2.13 8.28 14.30
CA PHE A 6 -1.35 8.16 13.08
C PHE A 6 -0.88 6.71 12.97
N HIS A 7 -1.31 6.03 11.91
CA HIS A 7 -0.72 4.76 11.51
C HIS A 7 0.41 5.07 10.52
N ILE A 8 1.63 4.62 10.81
CA ILE A 8 2.79 4.90 9.96
C ILE A 8 3.41 3.58 9.50
N HIS A 9 3.51 3.40 8.19
CA HIS A 9 4.21 2.26 7.59
C HIS A 9 5.72 2.49 7.66
N ILE A 10 6.41 1.73 8.51
CA ILE A 10 7.86 1.85 8.71
C ILE A 10 8.57 0.60 8.17
N PRO A 11 9.21 0.68 6.99
CA PRO A 11 10.05 -0.39 6.49
C PRO A 11 11.18 -0.75 7.45
N CYS A 12 11.28 -2.02 7.82
CA CYS A 12 12.32 -2.54 8.72
C CYS A 12 13.30 -3.42 7.93
N PRO A 13 14.50 -2.92 7.58
CA PRO A 13 15.47 -3.70 6.80
C PRO A 13 15.80 -5.08 7.37
N PRO A 14 16.16 -5.23 8.67
CA PRO A 14 16.50 -6.54 9.20
C PRO A 14 15.29 -7.48 9.28
N GLY A 15 14.11 -6.96 9.64
CA GLY A 15 12.91 -7.79 9.78
C GLY A 15 12.27 -8.19 8.45
N TRP A 16 12.42 -7.38 7.40
CA TRP A 16 11.81 -7.64 6.10
C TRP A 16 12.81 -8.21 5.09
N GLY A 17 14.10 -8.16 5.42
CA GLY A 17 15.21 -8.72 4.66
C GLY A 17 15.39 -8.07 3.31
N TYR A 18 15.77 -6.79 3.34
CA TYR A 18 16.20 -6.01 2.18
C TYR A 18 17.38 -5.10 2.57
N ASP A 19 18.17 -4.65 1.59
CA ASP A 19 19.31 -3.75 1.84
C ASP A 19 18.81 -2.37 2.33
N PRO A 20 19.31 -1.84 3.47
CA PRO A 20 18.88 -0.56 4.03
C PRO A 20 18.85 0.62 3.04
N ARG A 21 19.71 0.62 2.01
CA ARG A 21 19.72 1.65 0.95
C ARG A 21 18.41 1.75 0.18
N TYR A 22 17.59 0.70 0.21
CA TYR A 22 16.29 0.64 -0.48
C TYR A 22 15.11 1.03 0.41
N GLY A 23 15.29 1.50 1.64
CA GLY A 23 14.19 1.82 2.56
C GLY A 23 13.11 2.74 1.95
N ILE A 24 13.53 3.83 1.29
CA ILE A 24 12.61 4.75 0.59
C ILE A 24 11.87 4.03 -0.55
N LYS A 25 12.57 3.19 -1.32
CA LYS A 25 11.98 2.44 -2.43
C LYS A 25 10.91 1.45 -1.93
N ILE A 26 11.18 0.73 -0.85
CA ILE A 26 10.23 -0.21 -0.24
C ILE A 26 8.98 0.52 0.27
N GLY A 27 9.16 1.67 0.94
CA GLY A 27 8.04 2.51 1.39
C GLY A 27 7.17 3.01 0.23
N ARG A 28 7.80 3.46 -0.87
CA ARG A 28 7.06 3.86 -2.09
C ARG A 28 6.33 2.70 -2.73
N LEU A 29 6.98 1.55 -2.87
CA LEU A 29 6.36 0.34 -3.44
C LEU A 29 5.12 -0.10 -2.65
N ALA A 30 5.12 0.03 -1.32
CA ALA A 30 3.94 -0.29 -0.52
C ALA A 30 2.72 0.56 -0.95
N VAL A 31 2.92 1.84 -1.28
CA VAL A 31 1.86 2.74 -1.73
C VAL A 31 1.50 2.53 -3.20
N GLU A 32 2.51 2.44 -4.07
CA GLU A 32 2.31 2.25 -5.52
C GLU A 32 1.59 0.94 -5.85
N THR A 33 1.77 -0.09 -5.02
CA THR A 33 1.07 -1.37 -5.17
C THR A 33 -0.33 -1.38 -4.57
N GLY A 34 -0.72 -0.30 -3.88
CA GLY A 34 -2.00 -0.23 -3.17
C GLY A 34 -2.08 -1.09 -1.90
N TYR A 35 -1.00 -1.80 -1.56
CA TYR A 35 -0.89 -2.60 -0.33
C TYR A 35 -1.05 -1.73 0.92
N TYR A 36 -0.47 -0.52 0.88
CA TYR A 36 -0.66 0.51 1.89
C TYR A 36 -1.25 1.76 1.23
N ASP A 37 -2.29 2.32 1.81
CA ASP A 37 -2.98 3.50 1.31
C ASP A 37 -2.85 4.68 2.28
N LEU A 38 -2.62 5.85 1.72
CA LEU A 38 -2.49 7.10 2.44
C LEU A 38 -3.86 7.77 2.47
N TYR A 39 -4.39 7.96 3.67
CA TYR A 39 -5.68 8.59 3.86
C TYR A 39 -5.73 9.36 5.18
N GLU A 40 -6.74 10.23 5.28
CA GLU A 40 -7.13 10.87 6.51
C GLU A 40 -8.62 10.68 6.75
N ILE A 41 -9.01 10.70 8.02
CA ILE A 41 -10.42 10.78 8.44
C ILE A 41 -10.55 12.02 9.30
N VAL A 42 -11.21 13.05 8.77
CA VAL A 42 -11.40 14.33 9.45
C VAL A 42 -12.90 14.58 9.54
N ASN A 43 -13.41 14.82 10.76
CA ASN A 43 -14.83 15.00 11.02
C ASN A 43 -15.73 13.85 10.51
N GLY A 44 -15.19 12.62 10.49
CA GLY A 44 -15.90 11.44 9.97
C GLY A 44 -15.80 11.24 8.46
N GLU A 45 -15.21 12.18 7.72
CA GLU A 45 -15.04 12.10 6.28
C GLU A 45 -13.71 11.46 5.91
N PHE A 46 -13.77 10.40 5.12
CA PHE A 46 -12.59 9.70 4.60
C PHE A 46 -12.11 10.34 3.31
N ARG A 47 -10.81 10.61 3.21
CA ARG A 47 -10.17 11.10 1.99
C ARG A 47 -8.80 10.46 1.78
N LEU A 48 -8.55 9.93 0.57
CA LEU A 48 -7.21 9.52 0.15
C LEU A 48 -6.33 10.75 -0.06
N THR A 49 -5.03 10.65 0.24
CA THR A 49 -4.11 11.79 0.18
C THR A 49 -2.86 11.49 -0.63
N ALA A 50 -2.22 12.55 -1.11
CA ALA A 50 -0.88 12.55 -1.70
C ALA A 50 -0.69 11.50 -2.81
N ALA A 51 0.12 10.46 -2.57
CA ALA A 51 0.40 9.45 -3.56
C ALA A 51 -0.81 8.55 -3.85
N SER A 52 -1.65 8.26 -2.85
CA SER A 52 -2.85 7.42 -3.04
C SER A 52 -3.94 8.15 -3.82
N GLU A 53 -4.11 9.46 -3.61
CA GLU A 53 -4.99 10.31 -4.42
C GLU A 53 -4.59 10.27 -5.92
N LYS A 54 -3.30 10.38 -6.23
CA LYS A 54 -2.79 10.29 -7.61
C LYS A 54 -2.99 8.91 -8.25
N LEU A 55 -3.03 7.85 -7.45
CA LEU A 55 -3.29 6.49 -7.96
C LEU A 55 -4.76 6.33 -8.37
N ILE A 56 -5.69 7.05 -7.73
CA ILE A 56 -7.09 7.15 -8.15
C ILE A 56 -7.22 7.80 -9.52
N GLU A 57 -6.59 8.97 -9.71
CA GLU A 57 -6.62 9.69 -10.98
C GLU A 57 -6.09 8.84 -12.15
N LYS A 58 -5.04 8.05 -11.89
CA LYS A 58 -4.40 7.19 -12.89
C LYS A 58 -5.10 5.84 -13.07
N ARG A 59 -5.98 5.44 -12.14
CA ARG A 59 -6.61 4.10 -12.04
C ARG A 59 -5.62 2.97 -12.30
N LYS A 60 -4.41 3.08 -11.75
CA LYS A 60 -3.31 2.14 -12.03
C LYS A 60 -2.49 1.88 -10.79
N LEU A 61 -2.44 0.61 -10.40
CA LEU A 61 -1.57 0.10 -9.35
C LEU A 61 -0.42 -0.71 -9.95
N THR A 62 0.74 -0.66 -9.29
CA THR A 62 1.81 -1.63 -9.53
C THR A 62 1.38 -2.99 -8.97
N PRO A 63 1.66 -4.13 -9.64
CA PRO A 63 1.36 -5.43 -9.07
C PRO A 63 2.03 -5.64 -7.71
N VAL A 64 1.30 -6.15 -6.71
CA VAL A 64 1.79 -6.36 -5.34
C VAL A 64 3.01 -7.29 -5.27
N ARG A 65 3.15 -8.15 -6.27
CA ARG A 65 4.31 -9.03 -6.47
C ARG A 65 5.64 -8.26 -6.47
N GLU A 66 5.66 -7.03 -6.99
CA GLU A 66 6.87 -6.20 -7.01
C GLU A 66 7.29 -5.74 -5.60
N TYR A 67 6.31 -5.45 -4.73
CA TYR A 67 6.57 -5.19 -3.33
C TYR A 67 7.06 -6.46 -2.62
N PHE A 68 6.41 -7.61 -2.85
CA PHE A 68 6.77 -8.86 -2.18
C PHE A 68 8.15 -9.39 -2.58
N ARG A 69 8.51 -9.36 -3.87
CA ARG A 69 9.82 -9.81 -4.37
C ARG A 69 10.98 -8.99 -3.82
N ALA A 70 10.73 -7.74 -3.41
CA ALA A 70 11.75 -6.88 -2.86
C ALA A 70 12.12 -7.19 -1.38
N GLN A 71 11.45 -8.16 -0.75
CA GLN A 71 11.57 -8.47 0.68
C GLN A 71 11.72 -9.98 0.91
N SER A 72 12.72 -10.41 1.68
CA SER A 72 12.94 -11.84 1.94
C SER A 72 11.81 -12.50 2.73
N ARG A 73 11.09 -11.74 3.57
CA ARG A 73 9.99 -12.26 4.42
C ARG A 73 8.83 -12.88 3.63
N PHE A 74 8.72 -12.57 2.33
CA PHE A 74 7.66 -13.08 1.46
C PHE A 74 8.11 -14.22 0.54
N ARG A 75 9.34 -14.74 0.69
CA ARG A 75 9.88 -15.83 -0.16
C ARG A 75 9.06 -17.12 -0.12
N ILE A 76 8.31 -17.36 0.95
CA ILE A 76 7.49 -18.56 1.12
C ILE A 76 6.12 -18.44 0.44
N LEU A 77 5.72 -17.23 0.00
CA LEU A 77 4.41 -17.05 -0.63
C LEU A 77 4.37 -17.72 -2.00
N THR A 78 3.31 -18.49 -2.24
CA THR A 78 3.03 -19.08 -3.55
C THR A 78 2.42 -18.03 -4.49
N ASP A 79 2.49 -18.26 -5.80
CA ASP A 79 1.84 -17.37 -6.77
C ASP A 79 0.32 -17.29 -6.56
N GLU A 80 -0.32 -18.38 -6.11
CA GLU A 80 -1.74 -18.40 -5.77
C GLU A 80 -2.06 -17.45 -4.59
N GLN A 81 -1.25 -17.47 -3.53
CA GLN A 81 -1.39 -16.55 -2.40
C GLN A 81 -1.16 -15.10 -2.82
N ILE A 82 -0.16 -14.85 -3.68
CA ILE A 82 0.12 -13.50 -4.19
C ILE A 82 -1.05 -13.00 -5.04
N ASN A 83 -1.63 -13.85 -5.88
CA ASN A 83 -2.77 -13.49 -6.72
C ASN A 83 -4.03 -13.21 -5.87
N GLU A 84 -4.25 -13.98 -4.81
CA GLU A 84 -5.37 -13.71 -3.90
C GLU A 84 -5.20 -12.38 -3.17
N ILE A 85 -3.98 -12.06 -2.71
CA ILE A 85 -3.69 -10.75 -2.10
C ILE A 85 -3.88 -9.62 -3.14
N GLN A 86 -3.46 -9.82 -4.39
CA GLN A 86 -3.70 -8.85 -5.47
C GLN A 86 -5.20 -8.59 -5.63
N ARG A 87 -6.03 -9.63 -5.70
CA ARG A 87 -7.48 -9.46 -5.83
C ARG A 87 -8.09 -8.70 -4.65
N GLN A 88 -7.62 -8.94 -3.42
CA GLN A 88 -8.09 -8.20 -2.25
C GLN A 88 -7.73 -6.71 -2.31
N ILE A 89 -6.52 -6.40 -2.80
CA ILE A 89 -6.11 -5.02 -3.05
C ILE A 89 -7.00 -4.40 -4.15
N ASP A 90 -7.18 -5.09 -5.26
CA ASP A 90 -8.00 -4.59 -6.38
C ASP A 90 -9.45 -4.32 -5.92
N MET A 91 -10.06 -5.24 -5.17
CA MET A 91 -11.39 -5.05 -4.58
C MET A 91 -11.46 -3.85 -3.62
N LYS A 92 -10.43 -3.63 -2.78
CA LYS A 92 -10.36 -2.45 -1.92
C LYS A 92 -10.35 -1.17 -2.75
N TRP A 93 -9.52 -1.13 -3.78
CA TRP A 93 -9.32 0.05 -4.63
C TRP A 93 -10.51 0.32 -5.56
N ASP A 94 -11.23 -0.71 -6.01
CA ASP A 94 -12.52 -0.56 -6.70
C ASP A 94 -13.53 0.23 -5.85
N GLY A 95 -13.51 0.03 -4.52
CA GLY A 95 -14.30 0.83 -3.59
C GLY A 95 -13.92 2.31 -3.57
N TYR A 96 -12.65 2.63 -3.81
CA TYR A 96 -12.18 4.02 -3.91
C TYR A 96 -12.54 4.65 -5.25
N TYR A 97 -12.42 3.91 -6.37
CA TYR A 97 -12.80 4.42 -7.69
C TYR A 97 -14.28 4.79 -7.76
N LYS A 98 -15.17 3.99 -7.14
CA LYS A 98 -16.63 4.24 -7.11
C LYS A 98 -17.05 5.43 -6.24
N LYS A 99 -16.24 5.82 -5.25
CA LYS A 99 -16.51 7.00 -4.41
C LYS A 99 -16.06 8.31 -5.04
N GLY A 100 -15.20 8.24 -6.06
CA GLY A 100 -14.73 9.39 -6.82
C GLY A 100 -15.53 9.69 -8.09
N GLU A 101 -16.53 8.85 -8.41
CA GLU A 101 -17.60 9.12 -9.39
C GLU A 101 -18.78 9.79 -8.68
#